data_AF-A0A1N7BC23-F1
#
_entry.id   AF-A0A1N7BC23-F1
#
_cell.length_a   1.000
_cell.length_b   1.000
_cell.length_c   1.000
_cell.angle_alpha   90.00
_cell.angle_beta   90.00
_cell.angle_gamma   90.00
#
_symmetry.space_group_name_H-M   'P 1'
#
loop_
_entity.id
_entity.type
_entity.pdbx_description
1 polymer ?
#
loop_
_entity_poly.entity_id
_entity_poly.type
_entity_poly.pdbx_seq_one_letter_code
_entity_poly.pdbx_strand_id
1 'polypeptide(L)' 'MKSNGQRRSVEVFDTPSGLGGSHTVEVVEDLGGDKVKVRVWYGRATATGWEAWKDWDGYRFETDRASLTNKRSMPLFK' A
#
# COMPACT_ATOMS: atom_id res chain seq x y z
N MET A 1 26.33 0.56 3.07
CA MET A 1 25.02 1.11 2.68
C MET A 1 24.45 0.17 1.63
N LYS A 2 23.37 -0.58 1.93
CA LYS A 2 22.76 -1.45 0.92
C LYS A 2 22.15 -0.55 -0.15
N SER A 3 22.53 -0.75 -1.40
CA SER A 3 21.88 -0.15 -2.55
C SER A 3 20.40 -0.50 -2.49
N ASN A 4 19.55 0.46 -2.12
CA ASN A 4 18.11 0.34 -2.30
C ASN A 4 17.86 0.37 -3.81
N GLY A 5 17.94 -0.80 -4.45
CA GLY A 5 17.37 -0.97 -5.78
C GLY A 5 15.94 -0.46 -5.74
N GLN A 6 15.61 0.47 -6.62
CA GLN A 6 14.30 1.10 -6.64
C GLN A 6 13.25 -0.01 -6.84
N ARG A 7 12.39 -0.23 -5.83
CA ARG A 7 11.34 -1.27 -5.88
C ARG A 7 10.50 -1.07 -7.13
N ARG A 8 10.41 -2.09 -7.99
CA ARG A 8 9.67 -2.03 -9.26
C ARG A 8 8.17 -2.32 -9.10
N SER A 9 7.81 -3.06 -8.06
CA SER A 9 6.44 -3.36 -7.67
C SER A 9 6.34 -3.56 -6.16
N VAL A 10 5.12 -3.57 -5.64
CA VAL A 10 4.78 -3.80 -4.24
C VAL A 10 3.59 -4.76 -4.13
N GLU A 11 3.61 -5.61 -3.11
CA GLU A 11 2.42 -6.39 -2.76
C GLU A 11 1.41 -5.48 -2.07
N VAL A 12 0.19 -5.44 -2.60
CA VAL A 12 -0.89 -4.63 -2.07
C VAL A 12 -2.15 -5.45 -1.85
N PHE A 13 -3.01 -4.91 -1.01
CA PHE A 13 -4.32 -5.42 -0.65
C PHE A 13 -5.32 -4.28 -0.76
N ASP A 14 -6.60 -4.62 -0.88
CA ASP A 14 -7.68 -3.66 -0.67
C ASP A 14 -8.25 -3.80 0.75
N THR A 15 -8.57 -2.67 1.37
CA THR A 15 -9.22 -2.59 2.68
C THR A 15 -10.31 -1.52 2.66
N PRO A 16 -11.46 -1.69 3.34
CA PRO A 16 -12.52 -0.69 3.34
C PRO A 16 -12.04 0.69 3.79
N SER A 17 -12.45 1.76 3.10
CA SER A 17 -12.12 3.14 3.47
C SER A 17 -13.09 3.77 4.47
N GLY A 18 -14.22 3.11 4.74
CA GLY A 18 -15.33 3.67 5.52
C GLY A 18 -16.12 4.78 4.81
N LEU A 19 -15.73 5.16 3.58
CA LEU A 19 -16.36 6.23 2.79
C LEU A 19 -17.05 5.70 1.52
N GLY A 20 -17.45 4.42 1.52
CA GLY A 20 -18.09 3.78 0.37
C GLY A 20 -17.13 3.23 -0.70
N GLY A 21 -15.83 3.06 -0.36
CA GLY A 21 -14.84 2.46 -1.26
C GLY A 21 -13.76 1.67 -0.50
N SER A 22 -12.63 1.42 -1.15
CA SER A 22 -11.48 0.74 -0.58
C SER A 22 -10.19 1.54 -0.77
N HIS A 23 -9.29 1.47 0.21
CA HIS A 23 -7.89 1.84 0.03
C HIS A 23 -7.10 0.67 -0.54
N THR A 24 -6.18 0.96 -1.45
CA THR A 24 -5.11 0.03 -1.82
C THR A 24 -3.91 0.26 -0.89
N VAL A 25 -3.45 -0.79 -0.23
CA VAL A 25 -2.48 -0.68 0.88
C VAL A 25 -1.40 -1.76 0.84
N GLU A 26 -0.20 -1.43 1.29
CA GLU A 26 0.88 -2.39 1.61
C GLU A 26 0.92 -2.61 3.13
N VAL A 27 1.10 -3.86 3.58
CA VAL A 27 1.41 -4.14 4.99
C VAL A 27 2.85 -3.75 5.26
N VAL A 28 3.07 -2.83 6.20
CA VAL A 28 4.41 -2.34 6.56
C VAL A 28 4.92 -2.91 7.88
N GLU A 29 4.03 -3.44 8.72
CA GLU A 29 4.35 -4.00 10.03
C GLU A 29 3.27 -4.99 10.47
N ASP A 30 3.67 -6.12 11.05
CA ASP A 30 2.78 -7.05 11.77
C ASP A 30 2.84 -6.69 13.27
N LEU A 31 1.68 -6.40 13.86
CA LEU A 31 1.58 -5.94 15.25
C LEU A 31 1.22 -7.09 16.22
N GLY A 32 0.99 -8.30 15.69
CA GLY A 32 0.44 -9.42 16.45
C GLY A 32 -1.05 -9.29 16.74
N GLY A 33 -1.66 -10.37 17.25
CA GLY A 33 -3.09 -10.39 17.59
C GLY A 33 -4.00 -10.07 16.39
N ASP A 34 -3.64 -10.56 15.20
CA ASP A 34 -4.31 -10.33 13.92
C ASP A 34 -4.35 -8.86 13.46
N LYS A 35 -3.57 -7.97 14.07
CA LYS A 35 -3.45 -6.56 13.65
C LYS A 35 -2.22 -6.31 12.80
N VAL A 36 -2.39 -5.44 11.82
CA VAL A 36 -1.30 -4.99 10.95
C VAL A 36 -1.34 -3.47 10.79
N LYS A 37 -0.16 -2.89 10.59
CA LYS A 37 -0.03 -1.51 10.13
C LYS A 37 0.11 -1.49 8.62
N VAL A 38 -0.63 -0.61 7.97
CA VAL A 38 -0.66 -0.50 6.51
C VAL A 38 -0.28 0.89 6.02
N ARG A 39 0.20 0.99 4.78
CA ARG A 39 0.49 2.24 4.05
C ARG A 39 -0.40 2.32 2.80
N VAL A 40 -1.13 3.41 2.64
CA VAL A 40 -1.94 3.70 1.45
C VAL A 40 -1.05 3.99 0.24
N TRP A 41 -1.44 3.45 -0.92
CA TRP A 41 -0.80 3.65 -2.22
C TRP A 41 -1.74 4.37 -3.19
N TYR A 42 -1.68 5.70 -3.22
CA TYR A 42 -2.51 6.55 -4.08
C TYR A 42 -1.64 7.32 -5.07
N GLY A 43 -1.95 7.18 -6.35
CA GLY A 43 -1.08 7.69 -7.39
C GLY A 43 -1.12 6.81 -8.62
N ARG A 44 -0.09 6.92 -9.43
CA ARG A 44 0.05 6.10 -10.64
C ARG A 44 1.50 5.74 -10.91
N ALA A 45 1.68 4.61 -11.56
CA ALA A 45 2.95 4.21 -12.14
C ALA A 45 3.28 5.06 -13.37
N THR A 46 4.52 5.53 -13.47
CA THR A 46 5.05 6.29 -14.61
C THR A 46 6.33 5.64 -15.14
N ALA A 47 6.86 6.10 -16.28
CA ALA A 47 8.12 5.60 -16.81
C ALA A 47 9.32 5.81 -15.86
N THR A 48 9.23 6.80 -14.95
CA THR A 48 10.30 7.16 -14.02
C THR A 48 10.03 6.72 -12.58
N GLY A 49 8.89 6.09 -12.30
CA GLY A 49 8.52 5.60 -10.97
C GLY A 49 7.10 5.98 -10.56
N TRP A 50 6.83 5.95 -9.25
CA TRP A 50 5.51 6.25 -8.70
C TRP A 50 5.28 7.77 -8.59
N GLU A 51 4.20 8.25 -9.19
CA GLU A 51 3.73 9.63 -9.00
C GLU A 51 2.62 9.63 -7.94
N ALA A 52 2.99 10.06 -6.72
CA ALA A 52 2.10 10.07 -5.55
C ALA A 52 1.07 11.21 -5.61
N TRP A 53 -0.16 10.92 -5.21
CA TRP A 53 -1.17 11.95 -4.96
C TRP A 53 -1.03 12.47 -3.53
N LYS A 54 -0.73 13.77 -3.41
CA LYS A 54 -0.15 14.40 -2.21
C LYS A 54 -0.95 14.21 -0.91
N ASP A 55 -2.27 14.12 -0.99
CA ASP A 55 -3.11 14.19 0.22
C ASP A 55 -3.29 12.83 0.92
N TRP A 56 -3.06 11.72 0.22
CA TRP A 56 -3.44 10.39 0.71
C TRP A 56 -2.35 9.32 0.55
N ASP A 57 -1.43 9.47 -0.41
CA ASP A 57 -0.33 8.50 -0.56
C ASP A 57 0.56 8.51 0.68
N GLY A 58 0.90 7.33 1.18
CA GLY A 58 1.73 7.19 2.36
C GLY A 58 0.99 7.36 3.69
N TYR A 59 -0.32 7.66 3.69
CA TYR A 59 -1.12 7.60 4.92
C TYR A 59 -1.01 6.20 5.54
N ARG A 60 -0.89 6.14 6.87
CA ARG A 60 -0.72 4.90 7.62
C ARG A 60 -1.75 4.78 8.72
N PHE A 61 -2.29 3.59 8.88
CA PHE A 61 -3.25 3.26 9.93
C PHE A 61 -3.15 1.77 10.28
N GLU A 62 -3.79 1.38 11.37
CA GLU A 62 -3.89 0.00 11.82
C GLU A 62 -5.23 -0.61 11.39
N THR A 63 -5.21 -1.87 11.00
CA THR A 63 -6.41 -2.63 10.62
C THR A 63 -6.21 -4.10 10.96
N ASP A 64 -7.31 -4.84 11.02
CA ASP A 64 -7.24 -6.29 11.14
C ASP A 64 -6.74 -6.91 9.83
N ARG A 65 -5.84 -7.89 9.94
CA ARG A 65 -5.30 -8.68 8.83
C ARG A 65 -6.41 -9.31 8.00
N ALA A 66 -7.50 -9.73 8.65
CA ALA A 66 -8.69 -10.32 8.03
C ALA A 66 -9.48 -9.35 7.16
N SER A 67 -9.34 -8.04 7.35
CA SER A 67 -9.99 -7.02 6.52
C SER A 67 -9.25 -6.78 5.18
N LEU A 68 -8.06 -7.36 5.01
CA LEU A 68 -7.25 -7.21 3.81
C LEU A 68 -7.66 -8.24 2.75
N THR A 69 -8.08 -7.73 1.59
CA THR A 69 -8.61 -8.53 0.48
C THR A 69 -7.82 -8.25 -0.80
N ASN A 70 -8.13 -8.96 -1.89
CA ASN A 70 -7.59 -8.70 -3.23
C ASN A 70 -6.06 -8.52 -3.28
N LYS A 71 -5.32 -9.50 -2.72
CA LYS A 71 -3.86 -9.56 -2.74
C LYS A 71 -3.37 -9.53 -4.18
N ARG A 72 -2.57 -8.53 -4.55
CA ARG A 72 -1.99 -8.40 -5.90
C ARG A 72 -0.65 -7.68 -5.88
N SER A 73 0.11 -7.82 -6.96
CA SER A 73 1.33 -7.04 -7.18
C SER A 73 0.98 -5.77 -7.94
N MET A 74 1.28 -4.60 -7.36
CA MET A 74 1.08 -3.31 -7.99
C MET A 74 2.41 -2.80 -8.58
N PRO A 75 2.48 -2.51 -9.88
CA PRO A 75 3.68 -1.95 -10.48
C PRO A 75 3.87 -0.50 -10.01
N LEU A 76 5.13 -0.13 -9.76
CA LEU A 76 5.52 1.26 -9.47
C LEU A 76 6.09 1.98 -10.70
N PHE A 77 6.17 1.28 -11.83
CA PHE A 77 6.64 1.77 -13.12
C PHE A 77 5.68 1.31 -14.22
N LYS A 78 5.57 2.10 -15.29
CA LYS A 78 4.85 1.69 -16.50
C LYS A 78 5.70 0.77 -17.38
#